data_AF-A0A094K5M5-F1
#
_entry.id   AF-A0A094K5M5-F1
#
_cell.length_a   1.000
_cell.length_b   1.000
_cell.length_c   1.000
_cell.angle_alpha   90.00
_cell.angle_beta   90.00
_cell.angle_gamma   90.00
#
_symmetry.space_group_name_H-M   'P 1'
#
loop_
_entity.id
_entity.type
_entity.pdbx_description
1 polymer ?
#
loop_
_entity_poly.entity_id
_entity_poly.type
_entity_poly.pdbx_seq_one_letter_code
_entity_poly.pdbx_strand_id
1 'polypeptide(L)'
;ADVDECASDSHQCNPTQICINTEGGYTCSCTEGYWLLEGQCLDIDECRYGYCQQLCANVPGSYSCTCNPGFTLNDDGRSCQDVNECTTENPCTQTCVNTYGSFLCRCEPGYELEADGVNCSDMDECSFSEFLCQHECVNAPGSYYCICPSGYNLLDDSRSCQDINECETRNFTCTLQQTCFNIPGEYKCLDPVRCEEPYIQINENRCMCPAENTGCRDQPFTILYRVMDMVSGRSVPSDIFQMQATTRYPGAYYIFQIKSGNEGREFYMRQTGPISATLVLTRPVKGPRTIQLDLEMITVNTVINFRGSSVIRLRIYVSQYSF
;
A
#
# COMPACT_ATOMS: atom_id res chain seq x y z
N ALA A 1 -30.74 94.36 20.91
CA ALA A 1 -31.38 93.09 20.54
C ALA A 1 -30.80 92.71 19.20
N ASP A 2 -30.27 91.50 19.09
CA ASP A 2 -29.75 90.96 17.84
C ASP A 2 -30.89 90.78 16.83
N VAL A 3 -30.63 91.04 15.54
CA VAL A 3 -31.62 90.86 14.48
C VAL A 3 -31.31 89.52 13.82
N ASP A 4 -32.27 88.60 13.80
CA ASP A 4 -32.09 87.33 13.11
C ASP A 4 -32.22 87.54 11.59
N GLU A 5 -31.08 87.69 10.90
CA GLU A 5 -31.06 87.90 9.45
C GLU A 5 -31.51 86.65 8.68
N CYS A 6 -31.41 85.47 9.29
CA CYS A 6 -31.84 84.19 8.73
C CYS A 6 -33.36 84.03 8.78
N ALA A 7 -34.02 84.48 9.86
CA ALA A 7 -35.48 84.46 9.98
C ALA A 7 -36.17 85.59 9.19
N SER A 8 -35.45 86.68 8.92
CA SER A 8 -35.96 87.84 8.19
C SER A 8 -35.64 87.85 6.69
N ASP A 9 -35.01 86.78 6.17
CA ASP A 9 -34.63 86.61 4.75
C ASP A 9 -33.74 87.77 4.22
N SER A 10 -32.99 88.42 5.12
CA SER A 10 -32.15 89.58 4.82
C SER A 10 -30.66 89.23 4.62
N HIS A 11 -30.33 87.93 4.63
CA HIS A 11 -29.00 87.39 4.39
C HIS A 11 -28.64 87.29 2.89
N GLN A 12 -27.34 87.26 2.57
CA GLN A 12 -26.83 87.12 1.19
C GLN A 12 -26.20 85.74 0.91
N CYS A 13 -26.53 84.71 1.70
CA CYS A 13 -26.06 83.35 1.47
C CYS A 13 -26.53 82.79 0.11
N ASN A 14 -25.70 81.97 -0.53
CA ASN A 14 -26.06 81.23 -1.74
C ASN A 14 -27.21 80.25 -1.44
N PRO A 15 -28.15 79.97 -2.37
CA PRO A 15 -29.21 78.97 -2.16
C PRO A 15 -28.75 77.58 -1.69
N THR A 16 -27.49 77.19 -1.91
CA THR A 16 -26.91 75.93 -1.45
C THR A 16 -26.24 75.99 -0.06
N GLN A 17 -26.30 77.15 0.61
CA GLN A 17 -25.70 77.40 1.93
C GLN A 17 -26.79 77.56 2.99
N ILE A 18 -26.45 77.21 4.23
CA ILE A 18 -27.28 77.43 5.40
C ILE A 18 -26.85 78.76 6.04
N CYS A 19 -27.83 79.63 6.30
CA CYS A 19 -27.64 80.82 7.11
C CYS A 19 -27.65 80.44 8.60
N ILE A 20 -26.62 80.86 9.34
CA ILE A 20 -26.53 80.71 10.79
C ILE A 20 -26.47 82.10 11.40
N ASN A 21 -27.46 82.46 12.21
CA ASN A 21 -27.49 83.73 12.91
C ASN A 21 -26.45 83.75 14.04
N THR A 22 -25.70 84.85 14.16
CA THR A 22 -24.64 85.03 15.16
C THR A 22 -24.82 86.37 15.86
N GLU A 23 -24.27 86.54 17.06
CA GLU A 23 -24.45 87.80 17.78
C GLU A 23 -23.76 88.96 17.04
N GLY A 24 -24.57 89.86 16.46
CA GLY A 24 -24.09 91.00 15.66
C GLY A 24 -24.06 90.78 14.14
N GLY A 25 -24.63 89.69 13.62
CA GLY A 25 -24.83 89.45 12.17
C GLY A 25 -25.00 87.96 11.84
N TYR A 26 -24.76 87.55 10.60
CA TYR A 26 -24.93 86.16 10.17
C TYR A 26 -23.68 85.58 9.53
N THR A 27 -23.56 84.24 9.55
CA THR A 27 -22.55 83.49 8.79
C THR A 27 -23.22 82.48 7.85
N CYS A 28 -22.64 82.27 6.68
CA CYS A 28 -23.11 81.29 5.71
C CYS A 28 -22.17 80.07 5.76
N SER A 29 -22.72 78.89 6.08
CA SER A 29 -21.97 77.63 6.05
C SER A 29 -22.59 76.67 5.06
N CYS A 30 -21.85 75.64 4.66
CA CYS A 30 -22.43 74.54 3.91
C CYS A 30 -23.12 73.54 4.86
N THR A 31 -23.98 72.69 4.30
CA THR A 31 -24.50 71.50 4.98
C THR A 31 -23.35 70.57 5.40
N GLU A 32 -23.60 69.74 6.42
CA GLU A 32 -22.64 68.68 6.80
C GLU A 32 -22.27 67.83 5.57
N GLY A 33 -20.98 67.47 5.45
CA GLY A 33 -20.44 66.77 4.27
C GLY A 33 -19.97 67.68 3.12
N TYR A 34 -20.10 69.01 3.24
CA TYR A 34 -19.66 69.96 2.21
C TYR A 34 -18.70 71.03 2.78
N TRP A 35 -17.74 71.47 1.99
CA TRP A 35 -16.82 72.55 2.32
C TRP A 35 -16.99 73.74 1.37
N LEU A 36 -16.76 74.95 1.90
CA LEU A 36 -16.96 76.19 1.18
C LEU A 36 -15.70 76.57 0.39
N LEU A 37 -15.79 76.56 -0.94
CA LEU A 37 -14.74 77.04 -1.84
C LEU A 37 -15.33 78.09 -2.79
N GLU A 38 -14.79 79.33 -2.75
CA GLU A 38 -15.19 80.43 -3.63
C GLU A 38 -16.71 80.70 -3.70
N GLY A 39 -17.43 80.54 -2.59
CA GLY A 39 -18.88 80.77 -2.51
C GLY A 39 -19.76 79.61 -3.00
N GLN A 40 -19.17 78.45 -3.29
CA GLN A 40 -19.86 77.21 -3.65
C GLN A 40 -19.61 76.12 -2.60
N CYS A 41 -20.63 75.31 -2.32
CA CYS A 41 -20.50 74.14 -1.46
C CYS A 41 -20.08 72.95 -2.30
N LEU A 42 -18.82 72.54 -2.13
CA LEU A 42 -18.28 71.35 -2.77
C LEU A 42 -18.34 70.19 -1.80
N ASP A 43 -18.66 69.03 -2.33
CA ASP A 43 -18.70 67.78 -1.59
C ASP A 43 -17.31 67.45 -1.01
N ILE A 44 -17.27 67.01 0.24
CA ILE A 44 -16.04 66.54 0.87
C ILE A 44 -15.84 65.10 0.42
N ASP A 45 -14.74 64.81 -0.26
CA ASP A 45 -14.40 63.42 -0.61
C ASP A 45 -13.81 62.69 0.61
N GLU A 46 -14.66 62.05 1.43
CA GLU A 46 -14.21 61.32 2.63
C GLU A 46 -13.33 60.11 2.29
N CYS A 47 -13.42 59.58 1.07
CA CYS A 47 -12.58 58.47 0.61
C CYS A 47 -11.11 58.87 0.53
N ARG A 48 -10.82 60.14 0.21
CA ARG A 48 -9.45 60.67 0.21
C ARG A 48 -8.81 60.70 1.61
N TYR A 49 -9.62 60.69 2.67
CA TYR A 49 -9.18 60.74 4.06
C TYR A 49 -9.13 59.36 4.74
N GLY A 50 -9.44 58.27 4.01
CA GLY A 50 -9.35 56.91 4.54
C GLY A 50 -10.46 56.56 5.54
N TYR A 51 -11.67 57.08 5.34
CA TYR A 51 -12.80 56.88 6.25
C TYR A 51 -13.36 55.45 6.28
N CYS A 52 -13.07 54.64 5.26
CA CYS A 52 -13.43 53.22 5.16
C CYS A 52 -12.19 52.33 5.24
N GLN A 53 -12.33 51.13 5.83
CA GLN A 53 -11.22 50.17 5.92
C GLN A 53 -10.84 49.56 4.56
N GLN A 54 -11.82 49.29 3.69
CA GLN A 54 -11.61 48.61 2.41
C GLN A 54 -12.12 49.47 1.24
N LEU A 55 -13.35 49.24 0.76
CA LEU A 55 -13.90 49.93 -0.40
C LEU A 55 -14.70 51.16 0.04
N CYS A 56 -14.44 52.30 -0.60
CA CYS A 56 -15.13 53.57 -0.32
C CYS A 56 -15.72 54.14 -1.60
N ALA A 57 -16.98 54.56 -1.52
CA ALA A 57 -17.65 55.32 -2.57
C ALA A 57 -18.09 56.67 -2.00
N ASN A 58 -17.58 57.75 -2.58
CA ASN A 58 -17.99 59.10 -2.25
C ASN A 58 -19.37 59.38 -2.84
N VAL A 59 -20.31 59.90 -2.04
CA VAL A 59 -21.67 60.23 -2.48
C VAL A 59 -22.01 61.65 -2.05
N PRO A 60 -22.79 62.44 -2.80
CA PRO A 60 -23.06 63.82 -2.42
C PRO A 60 -23.58 63.96 -0.98
N GLY A 61 -22.80 64.62 -0.12
CA GLY A 61 -23.08 64.88 1.29
C GLY A 61 -22.69 63.76 2.26
N SER A 62 -22.09 62.67 1.79
CA SER A 62 -21.65 61.55 2.64
C SER A 62 -20.72 60.56 1.90
N TYR A 63 -20.55 59.37 2.47
CA TYR A 63 -19.79 58.29 1.85
C TYR A 63 -20.44 56.95 2.18
N SER A 64 -20.17 55.94 1.35
CA SER A 64 -20.60 54.56 1.58
C SER A 64 -19.38 53.64 1.61
N CYS A 65 -19.23 52.91 2.72
CA CYS A 65 -18.22 51.87 2.84
C CYS A 65 -18.81 50.51 2.44
N THR A 66 -18.03 49.74 1.69
CA THR A 66 -18.33 48.34 1.38
C THR A 66 -17.09 47.48 1.61
N CYS A 67 -17.29 46.18 1.75
CA CYS A 67 -16.21 45.24 2.00
C CYS A 67 -15.94 44.40 0.75
N ASN A 68 -14.69 43.96 0.61
CA ASN A 68 -14.27 42.99 -0.39
C ASN A 68 -15.03 41.66 -0.20
N PRO A 69 -15.11 40.80 -1.22
CA PRO A 69 -15.63 39.45 -1.06
C PRO A 69 -14.94 38.71 0.10
N GLY A 70 -15.69 37.92 0.88
CA GLY A 70 -15.20 37.26 2.10
C GLY A 70 -15.26 38.13 3.36
N PHE A 71 -15.82 39.34 3.28
CA PHE A 71 -15.95 40.24 4.43
C PHE A 71 -17.37 40.79 4.55
N THR A 72 -17.75 41.12 5.78
CA THR A 72 -19.02 41.77 6.12
C THR A 72 -18.77 43.12 6.80
N LEU A 73 -19.63 44.10 6.54
CA LEU A 73 -19.52 45.43 7.14
C LEU A 73 -19.99 45.38 8.59
N ASN A 74 -19.18 45.92 9.50
CA ASN A 74 -19.51 46.01 10.92
C ASN A 74 -20.57 47.07 11.21
N ASP A 75 -21.13 47.03 12.42
CA ASP A 75 -22.15 47.97 12.90
C ASP A 75 -21.68 49.44 12.93
N ASP A 76 -20.37 49.69 12.88
CA ASP A 76 -19.80 51.04 12.77
C ASP A 76 -19.93 51.64 11.35
N GLY A 77 -20.39 50.85 10.38
CA GLY A 77 -20.57 51.23 8.99
C GLY A 77 -19.26 51.52 8.23
N ARG A 78 -18.10 51.18 8.80
CA ARG A 78 -16.77 51.57 8.26
C ARG A 78 -15.75 50.44 8.22
N SER A 79 -15.79 49.55 9.21
CA SER A 79 -14.84 48.44 9.33
C SER A 79 -15.43 47.14 8.76
N CYS A 80 -14.53 46.26 8.30
CA CYS A 80 -14.87 45.01 7.66
C CYS A 80 -14.39 43.84 8.51
N GLN A 81 -15.31 42.96 8.88
CA GLN A 81 -15.03 41.72 9.58
C GLN A 81 -14.96 40.57 8.58
N ASP A 82 -13.93 39.76 8.72
CA ASP A 82 -13.74 38.52 7.99
C ASP A 82 -14.92 37.57 8.21
N VAL A 83 -15.47 37.03 7.12
CA VAL A 83 -16.52 36.02 7.18
C VAL A 83 -15.85 34.69 7.42
N ASN A 84 -16.21 34.01 8.51
CA ASN A 84 -15.73 32.66 8.74
C ASN A 84 -16.62 31.63 8.04
N GLU A 85 -16.25 31.27 6.81
CA GLU A 85 -17.04 30.33 5.98
C GLU A 85 -17.15 28.95 6.64
N CYS A 86 -16.17 28.54 7.45
CA CYS A 86 -16.19 27.26 8.15
C CYS A 86 -17.27 27.16 9.24
N THR A 87 -17.83 28.28 9.70
CA THR A 87 -18.84 28.32 10.78
C THR A 87 -20.24 28.63 10.29
N THR A 88 -20.39 29.15 9.07
CA THR A 88 -21.68 29.52 8.49
C THR A 88 -22.28 28.35 7.72
N GLU A 89 -21.61 27.90 6.65
CA GLU A 89 -21.88 26.65 5.95
C GLU A 89 -20.54 26.08 5.51
N ASN A 90 -20.09 24.99 6.16
CA ASN A 90 -18.77 24.43 5.88
C ASN A 90 -18.66 24.02 4.39
N PRO A 91 -17.81 24.70 3.60
CA PRO A 91 -17.70 24.44 2.16
C PRO A 91 -16.86 23.19 1.84
N CYS A 92 -16.13 22.67 2.83
CA CYS A 92 -15.22 21.55 2.66
C CYS A 92 -15.89 20.21 2.98
N THR A 93 -15.52 19.14 2.27
CA THR A 93 -15.99 17.79 2.63
C THR A 93 -15.42 17.29 3.97
N GLN A 94 -14.20 17.72 4.30
CA GLN A 94 -13.46 17.30 5.49
C GLN A 94 -13.11 18.52 6.35
N THR A 95 -11.82 18.85 6.49
CA THR A 95 -11.38 19.92 7.39
C THR A 95 -11.42 21.28 6.70
N CYS A 96 -12.12 22.25 7.29
CA CYS A 96 -12.10 23.65 6.86
C CYS A 96 -11.21 24.50 7.77
N VAL A 97 -10.38 25.34 7.17
CA VAL A 97 -9.53 26.30 7.87
C VAL A 97 -9.86 27.69 7.34
N ASN A 98 -10.39 28.54 8.22
CA ASN A 98 -10.68 29.92 7.87
C ASN A 98 -9.37 30.70 7.65
N THR A 99 -9.33 31.53 6.63
CA THR A 99 -8.22 32.41 6.31
C THR A 99 -8.72 33.84 6.13
N TYR A 100 -7.83 34.83 6.12
CA TYR A 100 -8.28 36.21 5.96
C TYR A 100 -8.79 36.45 4.52
N GLY A 101 -10.09 36.68 4.38
CA GLY A 101 -10.81 36.94 3.13
C GLY A 101 -11.18 35.69 2.33
N SER A 102 -11.02 34.49 2.87
CA SER A 102 -11.35 33.21 2.22
C SER A 102 -11.20 32.04 3.20
N PHE A 103 -11.32 30.81 2.71
CA PHE A 103 -11.02 29.59 3.45
C PHE A 103 -10.08 28.66 2.67
N LEU A 104 -9.54 27.66 3.37
CA LEU A 104 -8.79 26.55 2.78
C LEU A 104 -9.33 25.22 3.28
N CYS A 105 -9.61 24.31 2.37
CA CYS A 105 -9.94 22.92 2.70
C CYS A 105 -8.67 22.07 2.83
N ARG A 106 -8.67 21.18 3.82
CA ARG A 106 -7.62 20.21 4.05
C ARG A 106 -8.21 18.81 4.16
N CYS A 107 -7.54 17.87 3.50
CA CYS A 107 -7.92 16.47 3.55
C CYS A 107 -7.21 15.76 4.71
N GLU A 108 -7.91 14.79 5.29
CA GLU A 108 -7.40 13.83 6.26
C GLU A 108 -6.33 12.93 5.61
N PRO A 109 -5.47 12.27 6.41
CA PRO A 109 -4.50 11.31 5.86
C PRO A 109 -5.18 10.24 5.01
N GLY A 110 -4.58 9.91 3.86
CA GLY A 110 -5.15 8.95 2.90
C GLY A 110 -6.11 9.57 1.88
N TYR A 111 -6.30 10.90 1.89
CA TYR A 111 -7.13 11.61 0.92
C TYR A 111 -6.34 12.72 0.22
N GLU A 112 -6.69 13.01 -1.02
CA GLU A 112 -6.15 14.11 -1.82
C GLU A 112 -7.23 15.16 -2.12
N LEU A 113 -6.80 16.43 -2.18
CA LEU A 113 -7.69 17.54 -2.48
C LEU A 113 -7.93 17.59 -3.99
N GLU A 114 -9.20 17.57 -4.39
CA GLU A 114 -9.60 17.65 -5.79
C GLU A 114 -9.30 19.03 -6.39
N ALA A 115 -9.37 19.13 -7.73
CA ALA A 115 -9.06 20.36 -8.46
C ALA A 115 -10.03 21.52 -8.14
N ASP A 116 -11.19 21.24 -7.56
CA ASP A 116 -12.14 22.25 -7.08
C ASP A 116 -11.70 22.92 -5.77
N GLY A 117 -10.70 22.37 -5.09
CA GLY A 117 -10.17 22.88 -3.83
C GLY A 117 -11.08 22.68 -2.62
N VAL A 118 -12.16 21.91 -2.75
CA VAL A 118 -13.17 21.71 -1.69
C VAL A 118 -13.48 20.24 -1.39
N ASN A 119 -13.41 19.38 -2.39
CA ASN A 119 -13.67 17.96 -2.25
C ASN A 119 -12.37 17.19 -1.98
N CYS A 120 -12.47 16.14 -1.19
CA CYS A 120 -11.38 15.22 -0.88
C CYS A 120 -11.73 13.84 -1.42
N SER A 121 -10.90 13.33 -2.32
CA SER A 121 -11.01 11.98 -2.86
C SER A 121 -10.04 11.04 -2.16
N ASP A 122 -10.45 9.80 -1.98
CA ASP A 122 -9.62 8.76 -1.41
C ASP A 122 -8.41 8.48 -2.32
N MET A 123 -7.21 8.41 -1.72
CA MET A 123 -6.00 8.07 -2.46
C MET A 123 -5.89 6.55 -2.58
N ASP A 124 -6.02 6.02 -3.79
CA ASP A 124 -5.89 4.57 -4.01
C ASP A 124 -4.43 4.11 -3.92
N GLU A 125 -3.96 3.74 -2.72
CA GLU A 125 -2.58 3.34 -2.51
C GLU A 125 -2.19 2.06 -3.27
N CYS A 126 -3.18 1.21 -3.58
CA CYS A 126 -2.98 0.00 -4.38
C CYS A 126 -2.63 0.31 -5.84
N SER A 127 -3.09 1.45 -6.36
CA SER A 127 -2.74 1.94 -7.70
C SER A 127 -1.37 2.62 -7.77
N PHE A 128 -0.82 3.08 -6.63
CA PHE A 128 0.45 3.80 -6.58
C PHE A 128 1.68 2.91 -6.39
N SER A 129 1.55 1.73 -5.76
CA SER A 129 2.70 0.87 -5.44
C SER A 129 2.37 -0.62 -5.54
N GLU A 130 3.01 -1.31 -6.49
CA GLU A 130 2.89 -2.76 -6.65
C GLU A 130 3.52 -3.57 -5.51
N PHE A 131 4.36 -2.95 -4.67
CA PHE A 131 5.08 -3.61 -3.57
C PHE A 131 4.49 -3.30 -2.18
N LEU A 132 3.27 -2.77 -2.13
CA LEU A 132 2.61 -2.39 -0.87
C LEU A 132 2.23 -3.60 -0.02
N CYS A 133 1.71 -4.64 -0.67
CA CYS A 133 1.31 -5.92 -0.09
C CYS A 133 2.12 -7.06 -0.71
N GLN A 134 2.38 -8.13 0.04
CA GLN A 134 3.04 -9.33 -0.51
C GLN A 134 2.15 -10.08 -1.51
N HIS A 135 0.82 -9.97 -1.38
CA HIS A 135 -0.14 -10.62 -2.27
C HIS A 135 -1.19 -9.66 -2.84
N GLU A 136 -2.36 -9.54 -2.20
CA GLU A 136 -3.48 -8.73 -2.69
C GLU A 136 -3.60 -7.45 -1.86
N CYS A 137 -3.72 -6.31 -2.55
CA CYS A 137 -3.99 -5.00 -1.95
C CYS A 137 -5.44 -4.63 -2.21
N VAL A 138 -6.14 -4.20 -1.16
CA VAL A 138 -7.51 -3.69 -1.26
C VAL A 138 -7.55 -2.26 -0.76
N ASN A 139 -7.93 -1.35 -1.65
CA ASN A 139 -8.10 0.06 -1.32
C ASN A 139 -9.30 0.27 -0.38
N ALA A 140 -9.19 1.19 0.57
CA ALA A 140 -10.21 1.49 1.55
C ALA A 140 -10.28 3.00 1.82
N PRO A 141 -11.41 3.55 2.27
CA PRO A 141 -11.49 4.98 2.56
C PRO A 141 -10.45 5.43 3.61
N GLY A 142 -9.49 6.26 3.20
CA GLY A 142 -8.38 6.81 3.98
C GLY A 142 -7.21 5.87 4.21
N SER A 143 -7.20 4.68 3.61
CA SER A 143 -6.13 3.70 3.79
C SER A 143 -6.22 2.51 2.82
N TYR A 144 -5.47 1.46 3.11
CA TYR A 144 -5.59 0.18 2.42
C TYR A 144 -5.40 -0.95 3.42
N TYR A 145 -5.74 -2.16 3.00
CA TYR A 145 -5.37 -3.36 3.74
C TYR A 145 -4.96 -4.47 2.80
N CYS A 146 -4.04 -5.30 3.27
CA CYS A 146 -3.51 -6.43 2.53
C CYS A 146 -4.27 -7.70 2.89
N ILE A 147 -4.52 -8.55 1.88
CA ILE A 147 -5.16 -9.85 2.05
C ILE A 147 -4.18 -10.94 1.62
N CYS A 148 -4.08 -11.98 2.44
CA CYS A 148 -3.30 -13.17 2.15
C CYS A 148 -4.17 -14.25 1.50
N PRO A 149 -3.60 -15.09 0.62
CA PRO A 149 -4.33 -16.19 0.03
C PRO A 149 -4.71 -17.24 1.09
N SER A 150 -5.59 -18.16 0.70
CA SER A 150 -5.92 -19.32 1.55
C SER A 150 -4.67 -20.11 1.93
N GLY A 151 -4.60 -20.56 3.18
CA GLY A 151 -3.42 -21.23 3.73
C GLY A 151 -2.35 -20.28 4.27
N TYR A 152 -2.58 -18.96 4.26
CA TYR A 152 -1.65 -17.97 4.80
C TYR A 152 -2.34 -17.01 5.77
N ASN A 153 -1.60 -16.55 6.77
CA ASN A 153 -2.01 -15.49 7.70
C ASN A 153 -1.23 -14.19 7.42
N LEU A 154 -1.90 -13.06 7.62
CA LEU A 154 -1.26 -11.75 7.57
C LEU A 154 -0.40 -11.56 8.84
N LEU A 155 0.85 -11.16 8.66
CA LEU A 155 1.78 -10.86 9.75
C LEU A 155 1.46 -9.52 10.43
N ASP A 156 2.10 -9.26 11.56
CA ASP A 156 1.93 -8.03 12.36
C ASP A 156 2.29 -6.74 11.58
N ASP A 157 3.08 -6.85 10.51
CA ASP A 157 3.40 -5.74 9.61
C ASP A 157 2.22 -5.34 8.70
N SER A 158 1.11 -6.09 8.75
CA SER A 158 -0.10 -5.91 7.95
C SER A 158 0.12 -5.94 6.44
N ARG A 159 1.25 -6.53 5.98
CA ARG A 159 1.65 -6.54 4.56
C ARG A 159 2.13 -7.90 4.08
N SER A 160 2.79 -8.65 4.96
CA SER A 160 3.44 -9.91 4.63
C SER A 160 2.55 -11.09 4.99
N CYS A 161 2.64 -12.16 4.18
CA CYS A 161 1.89 -13.38 4.34
C CYS A 161 2.81 -14.50 4.84
N GLN A 162 2.39 -15.16 5.92
CA GLN A 162 3.05 -16.31 6.49
C GLN A 162 2.21 -17.57 6.27
N ASP A 163 2.85 -18.62 5.77
CA ASP A 163 2.25 -19.93 5.61
C ASP A 163 1.69 -20.47 6.94
N ILE A 164 0.48 -21.00 6.89
CA ILE A 164 -0.17 -21.64 8.04
C ILE A 164 0.32 -23.07 8.08
N ASN A 165 1.05 -23.43 9.14
CA ASN A 165 1.41 -24.82 9.34
C ASN A 165 0.20 -25.62 9.85
N GLU A 166 -0.56 -26.25 8.93
CA GLU A 166 -1.76 -26.99 9.32
C GLU A 166 -1.42 -28.21 10.17
N CYS A 167 -0.24 -28.80 9.95
CA CYS A 167 0.26 -29.95 10.70
C CYS A 167 0.56 -29.62 12.17
N GLU A 168 1.04 -28.40 12.46
CA GLU A 168 1.26 -27.91 13.82
C GLU A 168 -0.03 -27.48 14.51
N THR A 169 -0.89 -26.76 13.78
CA THR A 169 -2.19 -26.28 14.30
C THR A 169 -3.24 -27.38 14.44
N ARG A 170 -2.95 -28.59 13.93
CA ARG A 170 -3.87 -29.74 13.87
C ARG A 170 -5.15 -29.46 13.09
N ASN A 171 -5.08 -28.55 12.11
CA ASN A 171 -6.19 -28.22 11.22
C ASN A 171 -6.09 -29.00 9.91
N PHE A 172 -6.04 -30.34 9.99
CA PHE A 172 -5.90 -31.21 8.83
C PHE A 172 -6.83 -32.42 8.91
N THR A 173 -7.17 -32.99 7.75
CA THR A 173 -8.09 -34.14 7.62
C THR A 173 -7.39 -35.42 7.13
N CYS A 174 -6.27 -35.77 7.75
CA CYS A 174 -5.55 -37.00 7.45
C CYS A 174 -6.10 -38.19 8.24
N THR A 175 -6.02 -39.40 7.66
CA THR A 175 -6.34 -40.63 8.37
C THR A 175 -5.29 -40.96 9.44
N LEU A 176 -5.62 -41.80 10.42
CA LEU A 176 -4.69 -42.21 11.49
C LEU A 176 -3.40 -42.89 10.99
N GLN A 177 -3.40 -43.43 9.77
CA GLN A 177 -2.23 -44.07 9.18
C GLN A 177 -1.40 -43.09 8.34
N GLN A 178 -1.92 -41.90 8.01
CA GLN A 178 -1.23 -40.93 7.18
C GLN A 178 -0.43 -39.95 8.02
N THR A 179 0.69 -39.49 7.48
CA THR A 179 1.52 -38.44 8.07
C THR A 179 1.20 -37.11 7.39
N CYS A 180 0.96 -36.06 8.18
CA CYS A 180 0.78 -34.70 7.66
C CYS A 180 2.12 -34.13 7.20
N PHE A 181 2.14 -33.53 6.01
CA PHE A 181 3.28 -32.81 5.46
C PHE A 181 2.84 -31.41 5.04
N ASN A 182 3.42 -30.41 5.70
CA ASN A 182 3.13 -29.01 5.43
C ASN A 182 3.77 -28.56 4.12
N ILE A 183 3.03 -27.85 3.28
CA ILE A 183 3.54 -27.23 2.05
C ILE A 183 3.08 -25.76 1.98
N PRO A 184 3.80 -24.85 1.31
CA PRO A 184 3.35 -23.46 1.26
C PRO A 184 1.93 -23.31 0.67
N GLY A 185 0.98 -22.88 1.50
CA GLY A 185 -0.44 -22.69 1.22
C GLY A 185 -1.36 -23.90 1.39
N GLU A 186 -0.84 -25.08 1.75
CA GLU A 186 -1.66 -26.28 1.93
C GLU A 186 -0.94 -27.35 2.78
N TYR A 187 -1.61 -28.47 3.04
CA TYR A 187 -0.96 -29.68 3.56
C TYR A 187 -1.22 -30.88 2.65
N LYS A 188 -0.35 -31.90 2.76
CA LYS A 188 -0.55 -33.20 2.12
C LYS A 188 -0.53 -34.32 3.16
N CYS A 189 -1.52 -35.20 3.06
CA CYS A 189 -1.54 -36.45 3.81
C CYS A 189 -0.72 -37.49 3.05
N LEU A 190 0.41 -37.89 3.62
CA LEU A 190 1.31 -38.86 3.03
C LEU A 190 0.96 -40.26 3.53
N ASP A 191 0.71 -41.17 2.59
CA ASP A 191 0.54 -42.58 2.92
C ASP A 191 1.88 -43.19 3.37
N PRO A 192 1.86 -44.16 4.32
CA PRO A 192 3.03 -44.94 4.67
C PRO A 192 3.64 -45.59 3.43
N VAL A 193 4.96 -45.57 3.33
CA VAL A 193 5.66 -46.24 2.24
C VAL A 193 5.35 -47.72 2.27
N ARG A 194 4.94 -48.26 1.12
CA ARG A 194 4.77 -49.69 0.89
C ARG A 194 5.75 -50.12 -0.19
N CYS A 195 6.61 -51.07 0.15
CA CYS A 195 7.57 -51.62 -0.80
C CYS A 195 6.86 -52.64 -1.71
N GLU A 196 7.00 -52.47 -3.02
CA GLU A 196 6.54 -53.46 -4.00
C GLU A 196 7.48 -54.66 -4.02
N GLU A 197 6.96 -55.87 -4.22
CA GLU A 197 7.81 -57.05 -4.41
C GLU A 197 8.77 -56.82 -5.60
N PRO A 198 10.07 -57.18 -5.48
CA PRO A 198 10.70 -58.04 -4.46
C PRO A 198 11.30 -57.29 -3.25
N TYR A 199 10.99 -56.01 -3.06
CA TYR A 199 11.57 -55.21 -1.99
C TYR A 199 10.95 -55.47 -0.62
N ILE A 200 11.79 -55.48 0.41
CA ILE A 200 11.36 -55.51 1.81
C ILE A 200 11.56 -54.14 2.46
N GLN A 201 10.61 -53.74 3.31
CA GLN A 201 10.69 -52.49 4.05
C GLN A 201 11.63 -52.65 5.24
N ILE A 202 12.67 -51.82 5.31
CA ILE A 202 13.65 -51.84 6.41
C ILE A 202 13.32 -50.76 7.45
N ASN A 203 12.84 -49.61 7.01
CA ASN A 203 12.37 -48.54 7.87
C ASN A 203 11.24 -47.77 7.18
N GLU A 204 10.69 -46.76 7.86
CA GLU A 204 9.54 -45.97 7.39
C GLU A 204 9.66 -45.48 5.95
N ASN A 205 10.88 -45.16 5.49
CA ASN A 205 11.12 -44.55 4.18
C ASN A 205 12.14 -45.31 3.31
N ARG A 206 12.49 -46.55 3.65
CA ARG A 206 13.55 -47.29 2.94
C ARG A 206 13.13 -48.73 2.66
N CYS A 207 13.21 -49.08 1.38
CA CYS A 207 13.06 -50.41 0.86
C CYS A 207 14.42 -50.97 0.46
N MET A 208 14.63 -52.27 0.66
CA MET A 208 15.84 -52.97 0.25
C MET A 208 15.50 -54.23 -0.51
N CYS A 209 16.30 -54.54 -1.53
CA CYS A 209 16.21 -55.77 -2.28
C CYS A 209 17.08 -56.84 -1.60
N PRO A 210 16.52 -57.98 -1.16
CA PRO A 210 17.29 -59.05 -0.55
C PRO A 210 18.28 -59.69 -1.54
N ALA A 211 19.52 -59.91 -1.11
CA ALA A 211 20.57 -60.47 -1.98
C ALA A 211 20.26 -61.91 -2.47
N GLU A 212 19.49 -62.67 -1.70
CA GLU A 212 19.09 -64.05 -2.01
C GLU A 212 17.94 -64.14 -3.04
N ASN A 213 17.25 -63.03 -3.29
CA ASN A 213 16.10 -63.02 -4.19
C ASN A 213 16.56 -62.81 -5.64
N THR A 214 16.25 -63.75 -6.53
CA THR A 214 16.63 -63.71 -7.96
C THR A 214 16.01 -62.52 -8.69
N GLY A 215 14.84 -62.02 -8.23
CA GLY A 215 14.20 -60.81 -8.75
C GLY A 215 15.00 -59.52 -8.50
N CYS A 216 15.99 -59.55 -7.62
CA CYS A 216 16.83 -58.40 -7.27
C CYS A 216 18.08 -58.23 -8.13
N ARG A 217 18.39 -59.17 -9.03
CA ARG A 217 19.68 -59.22 -9.73
C ARG A 217 19.99 -57.95 -10.53
N ASP A 218 18.98 -57.37 -11.18
CA ASP A 218 19.11 -56.18 -12.01
C ASP A 218 18.37 -54.96 -11.41
N GLN A 219 17.94 -55.06 -10.16
CA GLN A 219 17.20 -54.01 -9.47
C GLN A 219 18.13 -53.18 -8.57
N PRO A 220 17.79 -51.90 -8.30
CA PRO A 220 18.48 -51.13 -7.27
C PRO A 220 18.48 -51.87 -5.92
N PHE A 221 19.61 -51.90 -5.23
CA PHE A 221 19.75 -52.52 -3.92
C PHE A 221 18.84 -51.88 -2.88
N THR A 222 18.65 -50.56 -2.98
CA THR A 222 17.82 -49.81 -2.04
C THR A 222 17.03 -48.73 -2.75
N ILE A 223 15.79 -48.53 -2.32
CA ILE A 223 14.95 -47.39 -2.70
C ILE A 223 14.67 -46.58 -1.45
N LEU A 224 15.04 -45.30 -1.47
CA LEU A 224 14.80 -44.35 -0.39
C LEU A 224 13.73 -43.36 -0.83
N TYR A 225 12.63 -43.26 -0.08
CA TYR A 225 11.56 -42.32 -0.35
C TYR A 225 11.85 -41.01 0.38
N ARG A 226 11.75 -39.90 -0.34
CA ARG A 226 11.90 -38.55 0.21
C ARG A 226 10.81 -37.65 -0.36
N VAL A 227 10.33 -36.76 0.49
CA VAL A 227 9.39 -35.71 0.13
C VAL A 227 10.02 -34.36 0.44
N MET A 228 9.74 -33.36 -0.38
CA MET A 228 10.09 -31.97 -0.13
C MET A 228 9.06 -31.05 -0.78
N ASP A 229 9.05 -29.80 -0.36
CA ASP A 229 8.23 -28.73 -0.91
C ASP A 229 9.09 -27.70 -1.66
N MET A 230 8.44 -26.91 -2.51
CA MET A 230 9.07 -25.79 -3.22
C MET A 230 8.01 -24.75 -3.62
N VAL A 231 8.36 -23.47 -3.55
CA VAL A 231 7.52 -22.38 -4.09
C VAL A 231 7.51 -22.34 -5.61
N SER A 232 6.42 -21.86 -6.19
CA SER A 232 6.26 -21.63 -7.63
C SER A 232 7.25 -20.58 -8.13
N GLY A 233 7.84 -20.78 -9.31
CA GLY A 233 8.69 -19.76 -9.93
C GLY A 233 9.98 -19.43 -9.17
N ARG A 234 10.45 -20.34 -8.29
CA ARG A 234 11.72 -20.21 -7.56
C ARG A 234 12.85 -19.76 -8.49
N SER A 235 13.69 -18.86 -7.99
CA SER A 235 14.85 -18.33 -8.73
C SER A 235 15.82 -19.44 -9.13
N VAL A 236 16.38 -19.32 -10.33
CA VAL A 236 17.33 -20.29 -10.88
C VAL A 236 18.64 -19.62 -11.30
N PRO A 237 19.78 -20.33 -11.22
CA PRO A 237 19.93 -21.70 -10.74
C PRO A 237 19.84 -21.79 -9.21
N SER A 238 19.23 -22.86 -8.69
CA SER A 238 19.17 -23.11 -7.25
C SER A 238 19.45 -24.56 -6.89
N ASP A 239 20.28 -24.76 -5.87
CA ASP A 239 20.51 -26.07 -5.26
C ASP A 239 19.30 -26.46 -4.40
N ILE A 240 18.63 -27.57 -4.71
CA ILE A 240 17.36 -27.94 -4.05
C ILE A 240 17.42 -29.25 -3.27
N PHE A 241 18.34 -30.16 -3.60
CA PHE A 241 18.46 -31.43 -2.89
C PHE A 241 19.89 -31.97 -2.96
N GLN A 242 20.45 -32.45 -1.85
CA GLN A 242 21.80 -33.03 -1.83
C GLN A 242 21.74 -34.53 -1.58
N MET A 243 22.43 -35.28 -2.42
CA MET A 243 22.68 -36.71 -2.26
C MET A 243 24.09 -36.94 -1.74
N GLN A 244 24.24 -37.86 -0.81
CA GLN A 244 25.54 -38.26 -0.29
C GLN A 244 25.57 -39.75 0.04
N ALA A 245 26.65 -40.43 -0.33
CA ALA A 245 26.88 -41.81 0.07
C ALA A 245 27.24 -41.88 1.57
N THR A 246 26.65 -42.81 2.31
CA THR A 246 26.88 -42.98 3.76
C THR A 246 28.24 -43.58 4.10
N THR A 247 28.83 -44.32 3.17
CA THR A 247 30.05 -45.09 3.40
C THR A 247 30.98 -44.91 2.23
N ARG A 248 32.20 -44.45 2.48
CA ARG A 248 33.27 -44.35 1.48
C ARG A 248 34.09 -45.64 1.49
N TYR A 249 33.87 -46.51 0.51
CA TYR A 249 34.70 -47.71 0.38
C TYR A 249 36.04 -47.35 -0.28
N PRO A 250 37.19 -47.84 0.23
CA PRO A 250 38.47 -47.69 -0.45
C PRO A 250 38.39 -48.26 -1.87
N GLY A 251 38.83 -47.47 -2.86
CA GLY A 251 38.78 -47.86 -4.28
C GLY A 251 37.40 -47.79 -4.93
N ALA A 252 36.35 -47.32 -4.23
CA ALA A 252 35.05 -47.08 -4.83
C ALA A 252 34.89 -45.64 -5.30
N TYR A 253 34.20 -45.46 -6.43
CA TYR A 253 33.72 -44.17 -6.89
C TYR A 253 32.20 -44.23 -7.14
N TYR A 254 31.56 -43.06 -7.12
CA TYR A 254 30.11 -42.92 -7.13
C TYR A 254 29.70 -42.06 -8.32
N ILE A 255 28.76 -42.58 -9.11
CA ILE A 255 28.15 -41.85 -10.22
C ILE A 255 26.73 -41.47 -9.79
N PHE A 256 26.39 -40.19 -9.93
CA PHE A 256 25.06 -39.68 -9.60
C PHE A 256 24.37 -39.22 -10.88
N GLN A 257 23.12 -39.66 -11.07
CA GLN A 257 22.34 -39.29 -12.24
C GLN A 257 20.83 -39.20 -11.93
N ILE A 258 20.10 -38.48 -12.77
CA ILE A 258 18.64 -38.50 -12.75
C ILE A 258 18.20 -39.67 -13.64
N LYS A 259 17.54 -40.67 -13.05
CA LYS A 259 17.11 -41.89 -13.74
C LYS A 259 15.81 -41.66 -14.53
N SER A 260 14.85 -40.95 -13.94
CA SER A 260 13.56 -40.63 -14.57
C SER A 260 12.87 -39.44 -13.91
N GLY A 261 11.85 -38.86 -14.57
CA GLY A 261 11.03 -37.77 -14.04
C GLY A 261 11.52 -36.35 -14.38
N ASN A 262 12.50 -36.24 -15.27
CA ASN A 262 13.08 -34.95 -15.71
C ASN A 262 12.90 -34.73 -17.21
N GLU A 263 11.74 -35.12 -17.75
CA GLU A 263 11.39 -34.98 -19.16
C GLU A 263 11.36 -33.49 -19.58
N GLY A 264 10.99 -32.60 -18.65
CA GLY A 264 10.99 -31.15 -18.83
C GLY A 264 12.37 -30.49 -18.82
N ARG A 265 13.44 -31.25 -18.49
CA ARG A 265 14.82 -30.76 -18.35
C ARG A 265 14.92 -29.56 -17.40
N GLU A 266 14.18 -29.61 -16.31
CA GLU A 266 14.13 -28.57 -15.29
C GLU A 266 15.24 -28.76 -14.26
N PHE A 267 15.75 -29.99 -14.13
CA PHE A 267 16.74 -30.38 -13.14
C PHE A 267 18.04 -30.84 -13.79
N TYR A 268 19.15 -30.63 -13.09
CA TYR A 268 20.46 -31.10 -13.46
C TYR A 268 21.17 -31.70 -12.24
N MET A 269 21.88 -32.82 -12.44
CA MET A 269 22.66 -33.46 -11.40
C MET A 269 24.10 -32.94 -11.42
N ARG A 270 24.50 -32.17 -10.41
CA ARG A 270 25.88 -31.64 -10.31
C ARG A 270 26.69 -32.44 -9.29
N GLN A 271 27.77 -33.07 -9.72
CA GLN A 271 28.74 -33.66 -8.79
C GLN A 271 29.38 -32.55 -7.95
N THR A 272 29.28 -32.64 -6.62
CA THR A 272 29.84 -31.63 -5.69
C THR A 272 31.02 -32.16 -4.90
N GLY A 273 31.22 -33.48 -4.88
CA GLY A 273 32.35 -34.11 -4.20
C GLY A 273 32.54 -35.56 -4.64
N PRO A 274 33.53 -36.27 -4.06
CA PRO A 274 33.81 -37.66 -4.41
C PRO A 274 32.67 -38.63 -4.02
N ILE A 275 31.84 -38.25 -3.07
CA ILE A 275 30.73 -39.06 -2.54
C ILE A 275 29.40 -38.31 -2.49
N SER A 276 29.31 -37.12 -3.13
CA SER A 276 28.14 -36.25 -3.05
C SER A 276 27.82 -35.58 -4.38
N ALA A 277 26.53 -35.36 -4.60
CA ALA A 277 26.02 -34.60 -5.73
C ALA A 277 24.78 -33.80 -5.32
N THR A 278 24.55 -32.67 -5.98
CA THR A 278 23.45 -31.75 -5.69
C THR A 278 22.54 -31.61 -6.90
N LEU A 279 21.24 -31.80 -6.67
CA LEU A 279 20.20 -31.59 -7.65
C LEU A 279 19.98 -30.09 -7.77
N VAL A 280 20.20 -29.57 -8.96
CA VAL A 280 20.12 -28.15 -9.26
C VAL A 280 18.88 -27.91 -10.11
N LEU A 281 18.02 -27.01 -9.67
CA LEU A 281 16.94 -26.45 -10.48
C LEU A 281 17.56 -25.48 -11.48
N THR A 282 17.37 -25.75 -12.77
CA THR A 282 17.93 -24.95 -13.88
C THR A 282 16.86 -24.17 -14.64
N ARG A 283 15.58 -24.51 -14.45
CA ARG A 283 14.44 -23.78 -15.03
C ARG A 283 13.36 -23.54 -13.97
N PRO A 284 12.71 -22.37 -13.97
CA PRO A 284 11.62 -22.11 -13.04
C PRO A 284 10.49 -23.11 -13.28
N VAL A 285 9.94 -23.62 -12.18
CA VAL A 285 8.84 -24.55 -12.19
C VAL A 285 7.58 -23.84 -11.71
N LYS A 286 6.52 -23.86 -12.52
CA LYS A 286 5.20 -23.35 -12.12
C LYS A 286 4.41 -24.44 -11.40
N GLY A 287 3.90 -24.12 -10.23
CA GLY A 287 2.87 -24.93 -9.54
C GLY A 287 1.45 -24.47 -9.86
N PRO A 288 0.43 -25.06 -9.23
CA PRO A 288 0.54 -26.20 -8.31
C PRO A 288 0.76 -27.51 -9.09
N ARG A 289 1.79 -28.28 -8.75
CA ARG A 289 2.00 -29.63 -9.30
C ARG A 289 2.94 -30.47 -8.45
N THR A 290 2.85 -31.78 -8.59
CA THR A 290 3.76 -32.73 -7.96
C THR A 290 4.73 -33.30 -8.98
N ILE A 291 6.02 -33.29 -8.66
CA ILE A 291 7.08 -33.85 -9.48
C ILE A 291 7.65 -35.07 -8.76
N GLN A 292 7.82 -36.18 -9.47
CA GLN A 292 8.49 -37.36 -8.95
C GLN A 292 9.78 -37.61 -9.73
N LEU A 293 10.92 -37.53 -9.04
CA LEU A 293 12.24 -37.79 -9.59
C LEU A 293 12.80 -39.07 -8.98
N ASP A 294 13.28 -39.98 -9.82
CA ASP A 294 14.11 -41.08 -9.34
C ASP A 294 15.58 -40.68 -9.57
N LEU A 295 16.31 -40.43 -8.48
CA LEU A 295 17.71 -40.08 -8.49
C LEU A 295 18.54 -41.33 -8.19
N GLU A 296 19.50 -41.66 -9.05
CA GLU A 296 20.27 -42.89 -8.95
C GLU A 296 21.72 -42.60 -8.56
N MET A 297 22.19 -43.34 -7.55
CA MET A 297 23.58 -43.41 -7.15
C MET A 297 24.13 -44.79 -7.52
N ILE A 298 25.06 -44.83 -8.45
CA ILE A 298 25.77 -46.06 -8.84
C ILE A 298 27.10 -46.10 -8.09
N THR A 299 27.29 -47.14 -7.29
CA THR A 299 28.55 -47.43 -6.61
C THR A 299 29.35 -48.42 -7.45
N VAL A 300 30.57 -48.05 -7.82
CA VAL A 300 31.49 -48.93 -8.54
C VAL A 300 32.74 -49.13 -7.70
N ASN A 301 33.07 -50.39 -7.38
CA ASN A 301 34.32 -50.76 -6.73
C ASN A 301 35.10 -51.73 -7.62
N THR A 302 36.23 -51.27 -8.15
CA THR A 302 37.06 -52.03 -9.08
C THR A 302 37.90 -53.10 -8.40
N VAL A 303 38.18 -52.97 -7.10
CA VAL A 303 39.00 -53.92 -6.33
C VAL A 303 38.26 -55.25 -6.13
N ILE A 304 36.96 -55.18 -5.84
CA ILE A 304 36.10 -56.35 -5.60
C ILE A 304 35.14 -56.66 -6.75
N ASN A 305 35.32 -56.00 -7.90
CA ASN A 305 34.45 -56.11 -9.08
C ASN A 305 32.95 -55.96 -8.74
N PHE A 306 32.63 -54.94 -7.93
CA PHE A 306 31.26 -54.68 -7.49
C PHE A 306 30.68 -53.47 -8.21
N ARG A 307 29.44 -53.62 -8.70
CA ARG A 307 28.64 -52.52 -9.23
C ARG A 307 27.24 -52.63 -8.65
N GLY A 308 26.80 -51.55 -8.00
CA GLY A 308 25.49 -51.49 -7.37
C GLY A 308 24.78 -50.17 -7.62
N SER A 309 23.45 -50.20 -7.59
CA SER A 309 22.61 -49.01 -7.72
C SER A 309 21.76 -48.82 -6.47
N SER A 310 21.63 -47.57 -6.03
CA SER A 310 20.70 -47.14 -4.99
C SER A 310 19.89 -45.97 -5.55
N VAL A 311 18.57 -46.00 -5.39
CA VAL A 311 17.66 -44.98 -5.90
C VAL A 311 17.05 -44.18 -4.76
N ILE A 312 17.00 -42.86 -4.90
CA ILE A 312 16.17 -41.98 -4.09
C ILE A 312 14.96 -41.58 -4.94
N ARG A 313 13.77 -41.98 -4.52
CA ARG A 313 12.51 -41.54 -5.09
C ARG A 313 12.09 -40.26 -4.36
N LEU A 314 12.35 -39.13 -4.99
CA LEU A 314 12.08 -37.80 -4.47
C LEU A 314 10.77 -37.28 -5.04
N ARG A 315 9.80 -36.99 -4.17
CA ARG A 315 8.55 -36.34 -4.52
C ARG A 315 8.60 -34.88 -4.08
N ILE A 316 8.48 -33.97 -5.04
CA ILE A 316 8.53 -32.51 -4.82
C ILE A 316 7.12 -31.98 -5.00
N TYR A 317 6.57 -31.37 -3.95
CA TYR A 317 5.30 -30.65 -4.01
C TYR A 317 5.58 -29.18 -4.32
N VAL A 318 5.17 -28.72 -5.50
CA VAL A 318 5.31 -27.31 -5.88
C VAL A 318 4.04 -26.58 -5.53
N SER A 319 4.15 -25.59 -4.64
CA SER A 319 3.08 -24.68 -4.25
C SER A 319 2.55 -23.89 -5.45
N GLN A 320 1.31 -23.42 -5.36
CA GLN A 320 0.74 -22.47 -6.30
C GLN A 320 1.44 -21.10 -6.25
N TYR A 321 1.87 -20.68 -5.06
CA TYR A 321 2.38 -19.34 -4.79
C TYR A 321 3.91 -19.30 -4.88
N SER A 322 4.45 -18.13 -5.19
CA SER A 322 5.89 -17.91 -5.37
C SER A 322 6.60 -17.33 -4.15
N PHE A 323 5.89 -17.21 -3.03
CA PHE A 323 6.31 -16.51 -1.83
C PHE A 323 6.05 -17.33 -0.57
#